data_AF-A0A524GD26-F1
#
_entry.id   AF-A0A524GD26-F1
#
_cell.length_a   1.000
_cell.length_b   1.000
_cell.length_c   1.000
_cell.angle_alpha   90.00
_cell.angle_beta   90.00
_cell.angle_gamma   90.00
#
_symmetry.space_group_name_H-M   'P 1'
#
loop_
_entity.id
_entity.type
_entity.pdbx_description
1 polymer ?
#
loop_
_entity_poly.entity_id
_entity_poly.type
_entity_poly.pdbx_seq_one_letter_code
_entity_poly.pdbx_strand_id
1 'polypeptide(L)'
;MEIFAVTKTSVYSVSDKKDEHGIPIIRKISLRGKSKVAVGARLGGGYLVGITRECIMLYSEDHPKPNSIQPPEMVNNAFHGGRTSPIVALFLDKKQAMACFASENIQECDPRWKDQTEEVLKAIGDKHDMFIVSKWPPWAFIYT
;
A
#
# COMPACT_ATOMS: atom_id res chain seq x y z
N MET A 1 -4.35 12.82 -3.13
CA MET A 1 -4.84 11.51 -3.56
C MET A 1 -5.16 10.60 -2.38
N GLU A 2 -6.24 9.82 -2.49
CA GLU A 2 -6.59 8.75 -1.55
C GLU A 2 -6.85 7.47 -2.35
N ILE A 3 -6.31 6.35 -1.87
CA ILE A 3 -6.53 5.01 -2.42
C ILE A 3 -6.94 4.07 -1.28
N PHE A 4 -7.54 2.94 -1.66
CA PHE A 4 -7.94 1.88 -0.75
C PHE A 4 -7.19 0.61 -1.08
N ALA A 5 -6.49 0.09 -0.08
CA ALA A 5 -5.72 -1.14 -0.23
C ALA A 5 -6.41 -2.28 0.51
N VAL A 6 -6.81 -3.29 -0.26
CA VAL A 6 -7.34 -4.54 0.28
C VAL A 6 -6.19 -5.50 0.47
N THR A 7 -6.10 -6.07 1.66
CA THR A 7 -5.14 -7.12 2.00
C THR A 7 -5.90 -8.36 2.45
N LYS A 8 -5.21 -9.50 2.60
CA LYS A 8 -5.86 -10.76 3.03
C LYS A 8 -6.70 -10.63 4.31
N THR A 9 -6.34 -9.71 5.21
CA THR A 9 -7.01 -9.57 6.51
C THR A 9 -7.60 -8.19 6.76
N SER A 10 -7.24 -7.15 6.01
CA SER A 10 -7.63 -5.78 6.36
C SER A 10 -7.85 -4.93 5.12
N VAL A 11 -8.61 -3.84 5.29
CA VAL A 11 -8.69 -2.74 4.32
C VAL A 11 -8.03 -1.53 4.94
N TYR A 12 -7.21 -0.82 4.15
CA TYR A 12 -6.57 0.43 4.54
C TYR A 12 -7.04 1.56 3.62
N SER A 13 -7.32 2.73 4.20
CA SER A 13 -7.33 4.02 3.48
C SER A 13 -5.90 4.55 3.51
N VAL A 14 -5.40 4.95 2.36
CA VAL A 14 -4.02 5.38 2.15
C VAL A 14 -4.07 6.72 1.42
N SER A 15 -3.63 7.78 2.09
CA SER A 15 -3.68 9.13 1.57
C SER A 15 -2.33 9.82 1.64
N ASP A 16 -2.03 10.58 0.59
CA ASP A 16 -0.89 11.52 0.55
C ASP A 16 -1.12 12.78 1.39
N LYS A 17 -2.31 12.95 1.98
CA LYS A 17 -2.53 13.97 3.00
C LYS A 17 -1.61 13.69 4.18
N LYS A 18 -0.95 14.76 4.63
CA LYS A 18 -0.03 14.72 5.76
C LYS A 18 -0.75 15.08 7.05
N ASP A 19 -0.30 14.51 8.16
CA ASP A 19 -0.66 14.99 9.48
C ASP A 19 0.20 16.17 9.93
N GLU A 20 0.05 16.56 11.20
CA GLU A 20 0.80 17.66 11.83
C GLU A 20 2.33 17.44 11.86
N HIS A 21 2.80 16.22 11.63
CA HIS A 21 4.21 15.86 11.56
C HIS A 21 4.71 15.64 10.13
N GLY A 22 3.89 15.92 9.12
CA GLY A 22 4.27 15.72 7.71
C GLY A 22 4.17 14.26 7.25
N ILE A 23 3.59 13.36 8.05
CA ILE A 23 3.53 11.91 7.77
C ILE A 23 2.25 11.60 6.99
N PRO A 24 2.32 10.83 5.88
CA PRO A 24 1.13 10.41 5.14
C PRO A 24 0.17 9.59 5.99
N ILE A 25 -1.11 9.64 5.64
CA ILE A 25 -2.16 8.97 6.43
C ILE A 25 -2.43 7.59 5.84
N ILE A 26 -1.95 6.53 6.52
CA ILE A 26 -2.37 5.16 6.26
C ILE A 26 -3.17 4.65 7.45
N ARG A 27 -4.48 4.45 7.28
CA ARG A 27 -5.40 4.07 8.35
C ARG A 27 -6.07 2.75 8.04
N LYS A 28 -6.07 1.83 9.00
CA LYS A 28 -6.88 0.61 8.89
C LYS A 28 -8.35 0.95 9.05
N ILE A 29 -9.18 0.57 8.09
CA ILE A 29 -10.62 0.86 8.09
C ILE A 29 -11.49 -0.40 8.21
N SER A 30 -10.92 -1.59 7.98
CA SER A 30 -11.61 -2.86 8.19
C SER A 30 -10.62 -3.98 8.54
N LEU A 31 -11.10 -5.01 9.24
CA LEU A 31 -10.32 -6.17 9.69
C LEU A 31 -11.18 -7.43 9.67
N ARG A 32 -10.60 -8.53 9.18
CA ARG A 32 -11.11 -9.90 9.23
C ARG A 32 -10.11 -10.74 10.03
N GLY A 33 -10.61 -11.40 11.07
CA GLY A 33 -9.77 -12.19 11.98
C GLY A 33 -9.06 -11.32 13.02
N LYS A 34 -7.81 -11.66 13.33
CA LYS A 34 -7.02 -11.02 14.40
C LYS A 34 -5.89 -10.17 13.84
N SER A 35 -5.62 -9.03 14.46
CA SER A 35 -4.46 -8.20 14.15
C SER A 35 -3.99 -7.46 15.38
N LYS A 36 -2.67 -7.25 15.49
CA LYS A 36 -2.07 -6.37 16.53
C LYS A 36 -2.39 -4.89 16.30
N VAL A 37 -2.82 -4.54 15.08
CA VAL A 37 -3.20 -3.18 14.70
C VAL A 37 -4.72 -3.10 14.65
N ALA A 38 -5.32 -2.26 15.49
CA ALA A 38 -6.76 -2.08 15.57
C ALA A 38 -7.33 -1.34 14.34
N VAL A 39 -8.64 -1.49 14.10
CA VAL A 39 -9.37 -0.63 13.17
C VAL A 39 -9.33 0.81 13.70
N GLY A 40 -9.12 1.78 12.82
CA GLY A 40 -8.91 3.19 13.17
C GLY A 40 -7.45 3.56 13.43
N ALA A 41 -6.59 2.58 13.76
CA ALA A 41 -5.18 2.84 13.96
C ALA A 41 -4.46 3.21 12.66
N ARG A 42 -3.42 4.04 12.80
CA ARG A 42 -2.55 4.46 11.70
C ARG A 42 -1.27 3.63 11.67
N LEU A 43 -0.76 3.37 10.47
CA LEU A 43 0.65 2.99 10.34
C LEU A 43 1.52 4.21 10.59
N GLY A 44 2.70 4.01 11.15
CA GLY A 44 3.70 5.06 11.39
C GLY A 44 5.11 4.61 10.98
N GLY A 45 6.09 5.49 11.19
CA GLY A 45 7.52 5.18 11.03
C GLY A 45 8.09 5.42 9.63
N GLY A 46 7.53 6.36 8.86
CA GLY A 46 8.09 6.80 7.58
C GLY A 46 7.31 7.98 6.98
N TYR A 47 7.92 8.68 6.02
CA TYR A 47 7.34 9.85 5.35
C TYR A 47 6.95 9.58 3.90
N LEU A 48 7.34 8.42 3.37
CA LEU A 48 6.99 7.93 2.04
C LEU A 48 6.08 6.70 2.15
N VAL A 49 5.20 6.55 1.17
CA VAL A 49 4.34 5.36 1.03
C VAL A 49 4.90 4.47 -0.06
N GLY A 50 5.47 3.34 0.34
CA GLY A 50 5.90 2.29 -0.57
C GLY A 50 4.73 1.39 -0.93
N ILE A 51 4.47 1.23 -2.23
CA ILE A 51 3.50 0.26 -2.75
C ILE A 51 4.28 -0.83 -3.45
N THR A 52 4.29 -2.02 -2.87
CA THR A 52 4.93 -3.21 -3.43
C THR A 52 3.87 -4.26 -3.73
N ARG A 53 4.27 -5.42 -4.26
CA ARG A 53 3.35 -6.58 -4.37
C ARG A 53 2.93 -7.10 -3.00
N GLU A 54 3.88 -7.12 -2.08
CA GLU A 54 3.75 -7.83 -0.80
C GLU A 54 3.12 -6.99 0.30
N CYS A 55 3.12 -5.66 0.17
CA CYS A 55 2.51 -4.79 1.16
C CYS A 55 2.42 -3.33 0.70
N ILE A 56 1.65 -2.56 1.45
CA ILE A 56 1.87 -1.13 1.61
C ILE A 56 2.72 -0.90 2.84
N MET A 57 3.68 0.01 2.75
CA MET A 57 4.53 0.35 3.88
C MET A 57 4.83 1.83 3.96
N LEU A 58 5.11 2.29 5.19
CA LEU A 58 5.78 3.57 5.41
C LEU A 58 7.28 3.34 5.52
N TYR A 59 8.06 4.19 4.86
CA TYR A 59 9.51 4.17 4.98
C TYR A 59 10.11 5.57 4.86
N SER A 60 11.39 5.70 5.17
CA SER A 60 12.18 6.92 5.08
C SER A 60 13.38 6.70 4.15
N GLU A 61 13.94 7.78 3.62
CA GLU A 61 15.08 7.76 2.70
C GLU A 61 16.43 7.44 3.36
N ASP A 62 16.48 7.39 4.70
CA ASP A 62 17.71 7.24 5.47
C ASP A 62 18.39 5.90 5.17
N HIS A 63 19.29 5.98 4.18
CA HIS A 63 20.24 5.00 3.68
C HIS A 63 19.87 4.24 2.40
N PRO A 64 20.79 4.15 1.42
CA PRO A 64 22.16 4.71 1.41
C PRO A 64 22.35 6.12 0.82
N LYS A 65 21.34 6.82 0.27
CA LYS A 65 21.53 8.13 -0.38
C LYS A 65 20.68 9.25 0.22
N PRO A 66 21.29 10.29 0.81
CA PRO A 66 20.56 11.51 1.19
C PRO A 66 20.08 12.27 -0.06
N ASN A 67 18.88 12.87 0.01
CA ASN A 67 18.31 13.79 -0.98
C ASN A 67 17.88 13.15 -2.31
N SER A 68 17.55 11.86 -2.31
CA SER A 68 16.89 11.23 -3.46
C SER A 68 15.86 10.23 -2.99
N ILE A 69 14.62 10.38 -3.44
CA ILE A 69 13.55 9.39 -3.24
C ILE A 69 14.06 8.05 -3.81
N GLN A 70 14.27 7.09 -2.91
CA GLN A 70 14.66 5.74 -3.27
C GLN A 70 13.41 4.85 -3.35
N PRO A 71 13.34 3.93 -4.32
CA PRO A 71 12.23 3.00 -4.39
C PRO A 71 12.28 2.01 -3.20
N PRO A 72 11.14 1.46 -2.75
CA PRO A 72 11.06 0.67 -1.52
C PRO A 72 12.04 -0.52 -1.46
N GLU A 73 12.34 -1.12 -2.61
CA GLU A 73 13.29 -2.24 -2.77
C GLU A 73 14.77 -1.87 -2.53
N MET A 74 15.11 -0.58 -2.61
CA MET A 74 16.48 -0.09 -2.44
C MET A 74 16.77 0.38 -1.02
N VAL A 75 15.77 0.31 -0.13
CA VAL A 75 15.89 0.69 1.28
C VAL A 75 15.83 -0.58 2.13
N ASN A 76 16.59 -0.63 3.22
CA ASN A 76 16.53 -1.75 4.18
C ASN A 76 15.23 -1.70 4.99
N ASN A 77 14.12 -2.03 4.35
CA ASN A 77 12.78 -1.88 4.89
C ASN A 77 12.44 -2.89 6.01
N ALA A 78 13.35 -3.82 6.36
CA ALA A 78 13.18 -4.77 7.45
C ALA A 78 13.07 -4.08 8.83
N PHE A 79 13.63 -2.86 8.96
CA PHE A 79 13.67 -2.11 10.21
C PHE A 79 12.91 -0.77 10.15
N HIS A 80 12.23 -0.46 9.05
CA HIS A 80 11.56 0.83 8.85
C HIS A 80 10.05 0.70 8.69
N GLY A 81 9.33 1.38 9.58
CA GLY A 81 7.90 1.64 9.50
C GLY A 81 6.96 0.45 9.65
N GLY A 82 5.67 0.78 9.65
CA GLY A 82 4.60 -0.19 9.60
C GLY A 82 4.38 -0.70 8.18
N ARG A 83 4.20 -2.01 8.03
CA ARG A 83 3.80 -2.65 6.78
C ARG A 83 2.49 -3.41 6.92
N THR A 84 1.76 -3.51 5.82
CA THR A 84 0.54 -4.32 5.76
C THR A 84 0.86 -5.79 5.46
N SER A 85 -0.16 -6.64 5.51
CA SER A 85 -0.13 -7.97 4.87
C SER A 85 -0.11 -7.84 3.33
N PRO A 86 0.11 -8.95 2.60
CA PRO A 86 -0.01 -9.02 1.15
C PRO A 86 -1.25 -8.35 0.59
N ILE A 87 -1.03 -7.53 -0.44
CA ILE A 87 -2.08 -6.81 -1.15
C ILE A 87 -2.86 -7.81 -1.99
N VAL A 88 -4.16 -7.73 -1.90
CA VAL A 88 -5.13 -8.43 -2.75
C VAL A 88 -5.37 -7.56 -3.98
N ALA A 89 -5.74 -6.29 -3.77
CA ALA A 89 -6.02 -5.33 -4.84
C ALA A 89 -6.02 -3.89 -4.31
N LEU A 90 -5.93 -2.93 -5.23
CA LEU A 90 -6.02 -1.49 -4.96
C LEU A 90 -7.26 -0.90 -5.64
N PHE A 91 -7.85 0.12 -5.02
CA PHE A 91 -9.03 0.81 -5.55
C PHE A 91 -8.96 2.32 -5.30
N LEU A 92 -9.52 3.11 -6.22
CA LEU A 92 -9.81 4.53 -5.98
C LEU A 92 -11.11 4.72 -5.18
N ASP A 93 -12.03 3.76 -5.26
CA ASP A 93 -13.32 3.80 -4.59
C ASP A 93 -13.40 2.87 -3.37
N LYS A 94 -13.92 3.39 -2.26
CA LYS A 94 -14.06 2.66 -1.00
C LYS A 94 -15.07 1.53 -1.12
N LYS A 95 -16.18 1.72 -1.85
CA LYS A 95 -17.26 0.72 -1.95
C LYS A 95 -16.76 -0.51 -2.71
N GLN A 96 -16.02 -0.33 -3.79
CA GLN A 96 -15.37 -1.43 -4.52
C GLN A 96 -14.33 -2.16 -3.65
N ALA A 97 -13.50 -1.43 -2.91
CA ALA A 97 -12.55 -2.04 -1.98
C ALA A 97 -13.25 -2.94 -0.94
N MET A 98 -14.38 -2.48 -0.40
CA MET A 98 -15.17 -3.27 0.55
C MET A 98 -15.85 -4.48 -0.11
N ALA A 99 -16.26 -4.38 -1.37
CA ALA A 99 -16.80 -5.52 -2.14
C ALA A 99 -15.72 -6.59 -2.41
N CYS A 100 -14.52 -6.16 -2.79
CA CYS A 100 -13.35 -7.03 -2.90
C CYS A 100 -13.04 -7.70 -1.55
N PHE A 101 -13.01 -6.92 -0.47
CA PHE A 101 -12.74 -7.46 0.86
C PHE A 101 -13.83 -8.42 1.36
N ALA A 102 -15.08 -8.27 0.93
CA ALA A 102 -16.17 -9.18 1.26
C ALA A 102 -16.13 -10.48 0.44
N SER A 103 -15.34 -10.53 -0.65
CA SER A 103 -15.26 -11.70 -1.51
C SER A 103 -14.64 -12.90 -0.79
N GLU A 104 -15.07 -14.08 -1.21
CA GLU A 104 -14.50 -15.35 -0.78
C GLU A 104 -13.27 -15.71 -1.61
N ASN A 105 -12.41 -16.54 -1.01
CA ASN A 105 -11.20 -17.09 -1.64
C ASN A 105 -10.31 -16.00 -2.27
N ILE A 106 -10.20 -14.85 -1.61
CA ILE A 106 -9.28 -13.78 -2.04
C ILE A 106 -7.84 -14.28 -1.99
N GLN A 107 -7.12 -13.98 -3.05
CA GLN A 107 -5.70 -14.32 -3.19
C GLN A 107 -4.86 -13.05 -3.25
N GLU A 108 -3.55 -13.21 -3.03
CA GLU A 108 -2.62 -12.11 -3.23
C GLU A 108 -2.59 -11.72 -4.71
N CYS A 109 -2.64 -10.42 -5.00
CA CYS A 109 -2.73 -9.90 -6.36
C CYS A 109 -3.85 -10.56 -7.16
N ASP A 110 -5.07 -10.49 -6.61
CA ASP A 110 -6.20 -11.25 -7.12
C ASP A 110 -6.57 -10.83 -8.55
N PRO A 111 -6.48 -11.74 -9.54
CA PRO A 111 -6.71 -11.41 -10.95
C PRO A 111 -8.10 -10.86 -11.23
N ARG A 112 -9.09 -11.16 -10.38
CA ARG A 112 -10.46 -10.63 -10.50
C ARG A 112 -10.52 -9.10 -10.36
N TRP A 113 -9.50 -8.51 -9.73
CA TRP A 113 -9.43 -7.09 -9.40
C TRP A 113 -8.19 -6.41 -10.03
N LYS A 114 -7.65 -7.03 -11.08
CA LYS A 114 -6.45 -6.56 -11.76
C LYS A 114 -6.66 -5.16 -12.34
N ASP A 115 -7.76 -4.95 -13.07
CA ASP A 115 -8.02 -3.69 -13.77
C ASP A 115 -8.10 -2.50 -12.80
N GLN A 116 -8.73 -2.69 -11.64
CA GLN A 116 -8.81 -1.66 -10.60
C GLN A 116 -7.44 -1.36 -9.99
N THR A 117 -6.60 -2.40 -9.85
CA THR A 117 -5.23 -2.22 -9.37
C THR A 117 -4.39 -1.44 -10.40
N GLU A 118 -4.47 -1.80 -11.69
CA GLU A 118 -3.80 -1.08 -12.78
C GLU A 118 -4.27 0.36 -12.90
N GLU A 119 -5.57 0.62 -12.73
CA GLU A 119 -6.14 1.97 -12.70
C GLU A 119 -5.52 2.81 -11.59
N VAL A 120 -5.40 2.27 -10.37
CA VAL A 120 -4.75 2.97 -9.26
C VAL A 120 -3.27 3.24 -9.54
N LEU A 121 -2.53 2.23 -10.01
CA LEU A 121 -1.11 2.38 -10.31
C LEU A 121 -0.87 3.44 -11.40
N LYS A 122 -1.72 3.46 -12.43
CA LYS A 122 -1.70 4.49 -13.47
C LYS A 122 -2.05 5.88 -12.93
N ALA A 123 -3.02 5.97 -12.01
CA ALA A 123 -3.42 7.22 -11.39
C ALA A 123 -2.32 7.79 -10.46
N ILE A 124 -1.55 6.94 -9.81
CA ILE A 124 -0.36 7.34 -9.03
C ILE A 124 0.72 7.87 -9.99
N GLY A 125 0.99 7.12 -11.06
CA GLY A 125 2.02 7.45 -12.06
C GLY A 125 3.45 7.30 -11.53
N ASP A 126 4.43 7.63 -12.36
CA ASP A 126 5.86 7.35 -12.09
C ASP A 126 6.55 8.42 -11.22
N LYS A 127 5.88 9.55 -10.94
CA LYS A 127 6.47 10.76 -10.36
C LYS A 127 5.67 11.32 -9.18
N HIS A 128 4.96 10.47 -8.45
CA HIS A 128 4.23 10.95 -7.28
C HIS A 128 5.21 11.27 -6.12
N ASP A 129 5.05 12.42 -5.48
CA ASP A 129 6.00 12.91 -4.45
C ASP A 129 6.08 12.01 -3.20
N MET A 130 4.99 11.28 -2.91
CA MET A 130 4.87 10.43 -1.72
C MET A 130 4.58 8.94 -2.00
N PHE A 131 3.89 8.61 -3.09
CA PHE A 131 3.58 7.23 -3.44
C PHE A 131 4.66 6.68 -4.36
N ILE A 132 5.49 5.79 -3.82
CA ILE A 132 6.58 5.19 -4.58
C ILE A 132 6.20 3.75 -4.89
N VAL A 133 5.88 3.52 -6.16
CA VAL A 133 5.58 2.19 -6.68
C VAL A 133 6.91 1.47 -6.92
N SER A 134 7.06 0.29 -6.31
CA SER A 134 8.23 -0.57 -6.53
C SER A 134 8.40 -0.90 -8.01
N LYS A 135 9.62 -0.75 -8.53
CA LYS A 135 9.98 -1.04 -9.93
C LYS A 135 10.59 -2.43 -10.10
N TRP A 136 11.06 -3.04 -9.02
CA TRP A 136 11.50 -4.43 -9.05
C TRP A 136 10.41 -5.31 -9.67
N PRO A 137 10.72 -6.01 -10.78
CA PRO A 137 9.69 -6.67 -11.56
C PRO A 137 9.20 -7.89 -10.78
N PRO A 138 7.90 -8.00 -10.46
CA PRO A 138 7.29 -9.30 -10.35
C PRO A 138 6.94 -9.71 -11.77
N TRP A 139 7.45 -10.81 -12.27
CA TRP A 139 6.86 -11.45 -13.45
C TRP A 139 5.48 -12.07 -13.12
N ALA A 140 4.63 -11.44 -12.29
CA ALA A 140 3.39 -12.03 -11.78
C ALA A 140 2.36 -11.02 -11.22
N PHE A 141 2.21 -9.82 -11.81
CA PHE A 141 0.87 -9.16 -11.79
C PHE A 141 0.05 -9.51 -13.02
N ILE A 142 0.71 -10.05 -14.05
CA ILE A 142 0.19 -10.34 -15.39
C ILE A 142 0.97 -11.58 -15.86
N TYR A 143 0.30 -12.58 -16.44
CA TYR A 143 0.79 -13.92 -16.84
C TYR A 143 0.61 -15.06 -15.81
N THR A 144 -0.61 -15.60 -15.76
CA THR A 144 -0.91 -16.91 -16.38
C THR A 144 -2.13 -16.74 -17.26
#